data_AF-A0A5C7VIL3-F1
#
_entry.id   AF-A0A5C7VIL3-F1
#
_cell.length_a   1.000
_cell.length_b   1.000
_cell.length_c   1.000
_cell.angle_alpha   90.00
_cell.angle_beta   90.00
_cell.angle_gamma   90.00
#
_symmetry.space_group_name_H-M   'P 1'
#
loop_
_entity.id
_entity.type
_entity.pdbx_description
1 polymer ?
#
loop_
_entity_poly.entity_id
_entity_poly.type
_entity_poly.pdbx_seq_one_letter_code
_entity_poly.pdbx_strand_id
1 'polypeptide(L)'
;MRWAVKRVTGQPLPMRTLALSEAAGSMDFEANRLKSLATAGVSVPQVALVTPEFFVLEYCGTVIATLLEKWPPETFRTELTALARELGEFHRAGHWHGGAQIKNLTLHDGRHFRIDFEENFGEFLPLTATQAADLVLFLNSISLAGPVNEAESRRLLPEVIAAYFTAHPNPEIKAIIARAMPMMRTLAGIARPFQRFSRKGIRRVLIMVDILGAIR
;
A
#
# COMPACT_ATOMS: atom_id res chain seq x y z
N MET A 1 9.29 -16.03 -11.25
CA MET A 1 9.22 -14.93 -10.25
C MET A 1 10.56 -14.24 -10.02
N ARG A 2 11.66 -14.95 -9.70
CA ARG A 2 12.99 -14.36 -9.36
C ARG A 2 13.60 -13.43 -10.42
N TRP A 3 13.49 -13.80 -11.69
CA TRP A 3 13.93 -12.96 -12.81
C TRP A 3 13.12 -11.65 -12.91
N ALA A 4 11.80 -11.70 -12.67
CA ALA A 4 10.95 -10.52 -12.70
C ALA A 4 11.29 -9.57 -11.55
N VAL A 5 11.50 -10.08 -10.34
CA VAL A 5 11.93 -9.25 -9.21
C VAL A 5 13.28 -8.60 -9.48
N LYS A 6 14.29 -9.35 -9.95
CA LYS A 6 15.59 -8.75 -10.34
C LYS A 6 15.43 -7.63 -11.37
N ARG A 7 14.51 -7.80 -12.34
CA ARG A 7 14.25 -6.80 -13.38
C ARG A 7 13.59 -5.54 -12.81
N VAL A 8 12.70 -5.69 -11.82
CA VAL A 8 11.93 -4.60 -11.22
C VAL A 8 12.72 -3.87 -10.12
N THR A 9 13.37 -4.62 -9.22
CA THR A 9 14.08 -4.06 -8.05
C THR A 9 15.55 -3.77 -8.37
N GLY A 10 16.14 -4.44 -9.37
CA GLY A 10 17.57 -4.35 -9.67
C GLY A 10 18.43 -5.29 -8.84
N GLN A 11 17.84 -6.00 -7.87
CA GLN A 11 18.53 -6.93 -7.00
C GLN A 11 17.93 -8.35 -7.12
N PRO A 12 18.77 -9.40 -7.16
CA PRO A 12 18.26 -10.78 -7.18
C PRO A 12 17.53 -11.11 -5.88
N LEU A 13 16.39 -11.82 -5.97
CA LEU A 13 15.71 -12.34 -4.79
C LEU A 13 16.64 -13.28 -3.99
N PRO A 14 16.76 -13.11 -2.66
CA PRO A 14 17.56 -13.99 -1.82
C PRO A 14 17.18 -15.47 -2.00
N MET A 15 18.13 -16.38 -1.79
CA MET A 15 17.93 -17.83 -2.02
C MET A 15 16.94 -18.50 -1.06
N ARG A 16 16.61 -17.84 0.06
CA ARG A 16 15.61 -18.29 1.03
C ARG A 16 14.18 -18.03 0.57
N THR A 17 13.84 -18.42 -0.66
CA THR A 17 12.48 -18.28 -1.21
C THR A 17 11.46 -19.14 -0.47
N LEU A 18 11.89 -20.23 0.19
CA LEU A 18 11.08 -21.04 1.10
C LEU A 18 10.77 -20.29 2.41
N ALA A 19 11.68 -19.44 2.89
CA ALA A 19 11.41 -18.59 4.05
C ALA A 19 10.37 -17.51 3.74
N LEU A 20 10.12 -17.16 2.48
CA LEU A 20 9.04 -16.26 2.06
C LEU A 20 7.64 -16.93 2.09
N SER A 21 7.55 -18.27 2.09
CA SER A 21 6.27 -18.99 2.27
C SER A 21 6.04 -19.45 3.71
N GLU A 22 7.11 -19.68 4.48
CA GLU A 22 7.04 -19.85 5.95
C GLU A 22 6.92 -18.50 6.70
N ALA A 23 7.06 -17.40 5.96
CA ALA A 23 7.02 -16.00 6.41
C ALA A 23 5.62 -15.43 6.67
N ALA A 24 4.60 -16.26 6.90
CA ALA A 24 3.41 -15.77 7.57
C ALA A 24 3.87 -15.26 8.95
N GLY A 25 3.87 -13.93 9.14
CA GLY A 25 4.45 -13.28 10.32
C GLY A 25 3.90 -13.92 11.58
N SER A 26 4.79 -14.40 12.46
CA SER A 26 4.34 -14.88 13.76
C SER A 26 3.69 -13.71 14.52
N MET A 27 2.77 -14.01 15.44
CA MET A 27 2.18 -12.98 16.31
C MET A 27 3.25 -12.16 17.04
N ASP A 28 4.39 -12.78 17.38
CA ASP A 28 5.55 -12.10 17.95
C ASP A 28 6.18 -11.08 17.00
N PHE A 29 6.24 -11.38 15.70
CA PHE A 29 6.77 -10.46 14.70
C PHE A 29 5.92 -9.20 14.62
N GLU A 30 4.61 -9.34 14.45
CA GLU A 30 3.69 -8.20 14.35
C GLU A 30 3.70 -7.38 15.66
N ALA A 31 3.61 -8.03 16.82
CA ALA A 31 3.63 -7.33 18.10
C ALA A 31 4.93 -6.53 18.31
N ASN A 32 6.09 -7.10 17.92
CA ASN A 32 7.36 -6.37 17.99
C ASN A 32 7.44 -5.23 16.96
N ARG A 33 6.87 -5.42 15.77
CA ARG A 33 6.80 -4.39 14.74
C ARG A 33 5.96 -3.21 15.20
N LEU A 34 4.80 -3.46 15.79
CA LEU A 34 3.92 -2.44 16.37
C LEU A 34 4.62 -1.67 17.49
N LYS A 35 5.29 -2.36 18.44
CA LYS A 35 6.05 -1.71 19.53
C LYS A 35 7.18 -0.82 19.00
N SER A 36 7.91 -1.27 17.98
CA SER A 36 8.99 -0.50 17.35
C SER A 36 8.45 0.77 16.67
N LEU A 37 7.36 0.63 15.91
CA LEU A 37 6.70 1.75 15.23
C LEU A 37 6.11 2.76 16.23
N ALA A 38 5.47 2.28 17.30
CA ALA A 38 4.97 3.13 18.38
C ALA A 38 6.10 3.93 19.04
N THR A 39 7.24 3.30 19.31
CA THR A 39 8.43 3.96 19.87
C THR A 39 9.00 5.03 18.93
N ALA A 40 8.89 4.80 17.61
CA ALA A 40 9.25 5.77 16.58
C ALA A 40 8.21 6.91 16.39
N GLY A 41 7.14 6.93 17.19
CA GLY A 41 6.10 7.96 17.13
C GLY A 41 5.08 7.75 16.00
N VAL A 42 5.09 6.60 15.34
CA VAL A 42 4.10 6.27 14.30
C VAL A 42 2.74 5.98 14.95
N SER A 43 1.67 6.50 14.35
CA SER A 43 0.29 6.19 14.75
C SER A 43 -0.07 4.74 14.40
N VAL A 44 0.16 3.84 15.34
CA VAL A 44 -0.20 2.41 15.28
C VAL A 44 -0.89 2.00 16.59
N PRO A 45 -1.66 0.90 16.62
CA PRO A 45 -2.23 0.38 17.86
C PRO A 45 -1.16 0.08 18.91
N GLN A 46 -1.38 0.52 20.15
CA GLN A 46 -0.55 0.07 21.26
C GLN A 46 -0.81 -1.41 21.57
N VAL A 47 0.25 -2.15 21.85
CA VAL A 47 0.16 -3.55 22.29
C VAL A 47 -0.07 -3.58 23.79
N ALA A 48 -1.29 -3.92 24.21
CA ALA A 48 -1.71 -3.93 25.62
C ALA A 48 -1.32 -5.23 26.35
N LEU A 49 -1.35 -6.37 25.64
CA LEU A 49 -1.03 -7.69 26.17
C LEU A 49 -0.43 -8.55 25.06
N VAL A 50 0.55 -9.40 25.39
CA VAL A 50 1.04 -10.47 24.52
C VAL A 50 1.02 -11.78 25.30
N THR A 51 0.41 -12.82 24.75
CA THR A 51 0.46 -14.21 25.21
C THR A 51 1.04 -15.09 24.09
N PRO A 52 1.36 -16.36 24.36
CA PRO A 52 1.78 -17.30 23.31
C PRO A 52 0.72 -17.53 22.21
N GLU A 53 -0.56 -17.32 22.51
CA GLU A 53 -1.69 -17.64 21.60
C GLU A 53 -2.35 -16.41 20.98
N PHE A 54 -2.26 -15.24 21.62
CA PHE A 54 -2.85 -14.01 21.09
C PHE A 54 -2.17 -12.77 21.68
N PHE A 55 -2.45 -11.62 21.08
CA PHE A 55 -2.10 -10.32 21.66
C PHE A 55 -3.31 -9.38 21.56
N VAL A 56 -3.34 -8.39 22.44
CA VAL A 56 -4.43 -7.42 22.54
C VAL A 56 -3.91 -6.07 22.08
N LEU A 57 -4.67 -5.44 21.18
CA LEU A 57 -4.39 -4.13 20.63
C LEU A 57 -5.38 -3.08 21.11
N GLU A 58 -4.88 -1.85 21.25
CA GLU A 58 -5.72 -0.66 21.39
C GLU A 58 -6.71 -0.54 20.23
N TYR A 59 -7.95 -0.16 20.55
CA TYR A 59 -8.95 0.15 19.54
C TYR A 59 -8.60 1.46 18.83
N CYS A 60 -8.35 1.41 17.53
CA CYS A 60 -7.93 2.55 16.71
C CYS A 60 -9.04 3.09 15.80
N GLY A 61 -10.31 2.91 16.17
CA GLY A 61 -11.43 3.52 15.45
C GLY A 61 -11.93 2.74 14.23
N THR A 62 -12.52 3.47 13.28
CA THR A 62 -13.23 2.87 12.14
C THR A 62 -12.32 2.76 10.92
N VAL A 63 -12.38 1.63 10.22
CA VAL A 63 -11.61 1.39 8.99
C VAL A 63 -11.97 2.39 7.89
N ILE A 64 -10.96 2.96 7.24
CA ILE A 64 -11.11 3.96 6.16
C ILE A 64 -11.94 3.39 5.00
N ALA A 65 -11.74 2.12 4.63
CA ALA A 65 -12.56 1.47 3.60
C ALA A 65 -14.07 1.50 3.93
N THR A 66 -14.45 1.37 5.20
CA THR A 66 -15.85 1.46 5.65
C THR A 66 -16.34 2.91 5.69
N LEU A 67 -15.51 3.84 6.11
CA LEU A 67 -15.85 5.27 6.12
C LEU A 67 -16.03 5.82 4.70
N LEU A 68 -15.19 5.37 3.77
CA LEU A 68 -15.23 5.73 2.36
C LEU A 68 -16.59 5.46 1.71
N GLU A 69 -17.30 4.41 2.13
CA GLU A 69 -18.66 4.12 1.63
C GLU A 69 -19.70 5.19 2.00
N LYS A 70 -19.42 5.96 3.05
CA LYS A 70 -20.35 6.95 3.62
C LYS A 70 -19.92 8.39 3.34
N TRP A 71 -18.65 8.62 3.03
CA TRP A 71 -18.12 9.96 2.81
C TRP A 71 -18.66 10.59 1.51
N PRO A 72 -19.03 11.88 1.56
CA PRO A 72 -19.30 12.63 0.34
C PRO A 72 -17.99 12.83 -0.46
N PRO A 73 -18.09 13.14 -1.76
CA PRO A 73 -16.93 13.29 -2.63
C PRO A 73 -15.81 14.18 -2.09
N GLU A 74 -16.14 15.36 -1.57
CA GLU A 74 -15.11 16.28 -1.11
C GLU A 74 -14.37 15.79 0.14
N THR A 75 -15.06 15.06 1.02
CA THR A 75 -14.43 14.45 2.20
C THR A 75 -13.47 13.35 1.77
N PHE A 76 -13.90 12.37 0.96
CA PHE A 76 -12.98 11.28 0.61
C PHE A 76 -11.79 11.77 -0.24
N ARG A 77 -11.96 12.78 -1.08
CA ARG A 77 -10.84 13.36 -1.85
C ARG A 77 -9.80 13.96 -0.92
N THR A 78 -10.26 14.72 0.07
CA THR A 78 -9.40 15.36 1.09
C THR A 78 -8.69 14.30 1.93
N GLU A 79 -9.44 13.34 2.48
CA GLU A 79 -8.90 12.30 3.37
C GLU A 79 -7.92 11.36 2.65
N LEU A 80 -8.25 10.89 1.45
CA LEU A 80 -7.35 10.01 0.69
C LEU A 80 -6.06 10.72 0.26
N THR A 81 -6.12 12.03 -0.01
CA THR A 81 -4.93 12.83 -0.30
C THR A 81 -4.08 13.05 0.96
N ALA A 82 -4.71 13.26 2.13
CA ALA A 82 -4.02 13.34 3.41
C ALA A 82 -3.31 12.03 3.77
N LEU A 83 -4.00 10.89 3.61
CA LEU A 83 -3.42 9.56 3.83
C LEU A 83 -2.23 9.24 2.92
N ALA A 84 -2.24 9.78 1.70
CA ALA A 84 -1.13 9.64 0.76
C ALA A 84 0.09 10.45 1.20
N ARG A 85 -0.12 11.68 1.68
CA ARG A 85 0.93 12.50 2.30
C ARG A 85 1.52 11.79 3.51
N GLU A 86 0.69 11.26 4.41
CA GLU A 86 1.13 10.51 5.58
C GLU A 86 1.87 9.22 5.22
N LEU A 87 1.48 8.55 4.12
CA LEU A 87 2.23 7.39 3.62
C LEU A 87 3.63 7.82 3.12
N GLY A 88 3.72 8.97 2.47
CA GLY A 88 4.99 9.58 2.09
C GLY A 88 5.85 9.90 3.31
N GLU A 89 5.30 10.55 4.33
CA GLU A 89 6.02 10.86 5.58
C GLU A 89 6.51 9.59 6.29
N PHE A 90 5.66 8.57 6.37
CA PHE A 90 5.99 7.25 6.90
C PHE A 90 7.15 6.59 6.15
N HIS A 91 7.13 6.63 4.82
CA HIS A 91 8.22 6.11 4.00
C HIS A 91 9.50 6.95 4.08
N ARG A 92 9.38 8.28 4.18
CA ARG A 92 10.53 9.19 4.36
C ARG A 92 11.24 8.94 5.68
N ALA A 93 10.51 8.52 6.73
CA ALA A 93 11.06 8.10 8.00
C ALA A 93 11.76 6.73 7.96
N GLY A 94 11.84 6.08 6.79
CA GLY A 94 12.52 4.79 6.62
C GLY A 94 11.62 3.59 6.90
N HIS A 95 10.32 3.79 7.11
CA HIS A 95 9.37 2.72 7.40
C HIS A 95 8.71 2.17 6.14
N TRP A 96 8.06 1.03 6.32
CA TRP A 96 7.24 0.33 5.34
C TRP A 96 6.17 -0.49 6.08
N HIS A 97 5.10 -0.82 5.38
CA HIS A 97 3.94 -1.54 5.92
C HIS A 97 3.82 -2.95 5.34
N GLY A 98 4.03 -3.12 4.05
CA GLY A 98 3.90 -4.39 3.32
C GLY A 98 2.47 -4.70 2.88
N GLY A 99 1.49 -4.20 3.64
CA GLY A 99 0.06 -4.32 3.37
C GLY A 99 -0.65 -2.97 3.34
N ALA A 100 -0.05 -1.93 2.73
CA ALA A 100 -0.52 -0.54 2.77
C ALA A 100 -1.84 -0.25 2.02
N GLN A 101 -2.92 -0.97 2.33
CA GLN A 101 -4.24 -0.81 1.74
C GLN A 101 -5.14 0.04 2.65
N ILE A 102 -6.16 0.70 2.09
CA ILE A 102 -7.14 1.48 2.88
C ILE A 102 -7.97 0.65 3.88
N LYS A 103 -7.99 -0.68 3.75
CA LYS A 103 -8.57 -1.58 4.77
C LYS A 103 -7.71 -1.68 6.04
N ASN A 104 -6.42 -1.35 5.94
CA ASN A 104 -5.43 -1.40 7.02
C ASN A 104 -5.14 0.02 7.56
N LEU A 105 -6.06 0.93 7.31
CA LEU A 105 -6.07 2.28 7.84
C LEU A 105 -7.36 2.49 8.62
N THR A 106 -7.26 3.16 9.77
CA THR A 106 -8.40 3.48 10.63
C THR A 106 -8.38 4.95 11.03
N LEU A 107 -9.54 5.51 11.35
CA LEU A 107 -9.71 6.87 11.85
C LEU A 107 -10.35 6.83 13.24
N HIS A 108 -9.69 7.44 14.21
CA HIS A 108 -10.17 7.61 15.58
C HIS A 108 -9.86 9.03 16.04
N ASP A 109 -10.89 9.73 16.52
CA ASP A 109 -10.78 11.11 17.05
C ASP A 109 -9.97 12.06 16.16
N GLY A 110 -10.20 11.98 14.84
CA GLY A 110 -9.52 12.83 13.84
C GLY A 110 -8.08 12.43 13.50
N ARG A 111 -7.60 11.28 14.02
CA ARG A 111 -6.25 10.77 13.77
C ARG A 111 -6.29 9.45 13.00
N HIS A 112 -5.41 9.33 12.01
CA HIS A 112 -5.21 8.11 11.26
C HIS A 112 -4.26 7.15 11.97
N PHE A 113 -4.59 5.85 11.93
CA PHE A 113 -3.76 4.77 12.42
C PHE A 113 -3.54 3.73 11.33
N ARG A 114 -2.33 3.16 11.29
CA ARG A 114 -1.99 2.00 10.46
C ARG A 114 -2.06 0.75 11.32
N ILE A 115 -2.72 -0.29 10.82
CA ILE A 115 -2.93 -1.56 11.52
C ILE A 115 -2.41 -2.71 10.64
N ASP A 116 -2.37 -3.93 11.18
CA ASP A 116 -2.11 -5.15 10.39
C ASP A 116 -0.69 -5.17 9.78
N PHE A 117 0.31 -5.28 10.66
CA PHE A 117 1.75 -5.27 10.30
C PHE A 117 2.35 -6.68 10.27
N GLU A 118 1.61 -7.65 9.72
CA GLU A 118 2.02 -9.06 9.65
C GLU A 118 3.08 -9.35 8.56
N GLU A 119 3.17 -8.48 7.56
CA GLU A 119 4.07 -8.68 6.41
C GLU A 119 5.54 -8.51 6.81
N ASN A 120 6.38 -9.49 6.47
CA ASN A 120 7.83 -9.47 6.77
C ASN A 120 8.72 -9.36 5.52
N PHE A 121 8.16 -9.35 4.30
CA PHE A 121 8.95 -9.39 3.08
C PHE A 121 9.88 -8.18 2.91
N GLY A 122 9.55 -7.05 3.55
CA GLY A 122 10.41 -5.87 3.58
C GLY A 122 11.69 -6.04 4.39
N GLU A 123 11.87 -7.12 5.16
CA GLU A 123 13.16 -7.51 5.74
C GLU A 123 14.11 -8.11 4.71
N PHE A 124 13.58 -8.60 3.58
CA PHE A 124 14.34 -9.30 2.54
C PHE A 124 14.45 -8.51 1.23
N LEU A 125 13.66 -7.44 1.07
CA LEU A 125 13.66 -6.57 -0.11
C LEU A 125 14.31 -5.21 0.21
N PRO A 126 14.92 -4.54 -0.78
CA PRO A 126 15.34 -3.15 -0.63
C PRO A 126 14.18 -2.28 -0.17
N LEU A 127 14.45 -1.37 0.76
CA LEU A 127 13.43 -0.48 1.33
C LEU A 127 12.60 0.24 0.24
N THR A 128 13.27 0.78 -0.78
CA THR A 128 12.64 1.48 -1.91
C THR A 128 11.74 0.57 -2.74
N ALA A 129 12.05 -0.73 -2.84
CA ALA A 129 11.19 -1.71 -3.50
C ALA A 129 9.94 -2.03 -2.67
N THR A 130 10.11 -2.18 -1.35
CA THR A 130 9.00 -2.39 -0.42
C THR A 130 8.07 -1.17 -0.39
N GLN A 131 8.63 0.04 -0.34
CA GLN A 131 7.87 1.30 -0.38
C GLN A 131 7.16 1.53 -1.72
N ALA A 132 7.77 1.10 -2.84
CA ALA A 132 7.12 1.13 -4.14
C ALA A 132 5.92 0.17 -4.19
N ALA A 133 6.05 -1.03 -3.59
CA ALA A 133 4.95 -1.97 -3.46
C ALA A 133 3.81 -1.41 -2.60
N ASP A 134 4.14 -0.81 -1.45
CA ASP A 134 3.17 -0.14 -0.57
C ASP A 134 2.39 0.95 -1.30
N LEU A 135 3.07 1.83 -2.04
CA LEU A 135 2.40 2.87 -2.84
C LEU A 135 1.45 2.27 -3.88
N VAL A 136 1.88 1.23 -4.60
CA VAL A 136 1.03 0.57 -5.61
C VAL A 136 -0.18 -0.11 -4.95
N LEU A 137 0.01 -0.79 -3.80
CA LEU A 137 -1.07 -1.41 -3.03
C LEU A 137 -2.08 -0.36 -2.54
N PHE A 138 -1.60 0.77 -2.03
CA PHE A 138 -2.41 1.88 -1.58
C PHE A 138 -3.30 2.43 -2.72
N LEU A 139 -2.69 2.82 -3.84
CA LEU A 139 -3.40 3.34 -5.02
C LEU A 139 -4.41 2.33 -5.58
N ASN A 140 -4.01 1.06 -5.66
CA ASN A 140 -4.87 -0.02 -6.14
C ASN A 140 -6.07 -0.27 -5.21
N SER A 141 -5.88 -0.09 -3.89
CA SER A 141 -6.94 -0.23 -2.89
C SER A 141 -7.98 0.90 -2.95
N ILE A 142 -7.60 2.08 -3.47
CA ILE A 142 -8.51 3.21 -3.72
C ILE A 142 -9.29 3.00 -5.03
N SER A 143 -8.64 2.48 -6.07
CA SER A 143 -9.27 2.33 -7.39
C SER A 143 -10.50 1.44 -7.34
N LEU A 144 -11.66 2.00 -7.68
CA LEU A 144 -12.96 1.33 -7.69
C LEU A 144 -13.49 0.90 -6.30
N ALA A 145 -13.01 1.54 -5.22
CA ALA A 145 -13.46 1.32 -3.85
C ALA A 145 -14.67 2.22 -3.49
N GLY A 146 -15.67 1.64 -2.84
CA GLY A 146 -16.89 2.36 -2.42
C GLY A 146 -17.48 3.23 -3.55
N PRO A 147 -17.62 4.56 -3.33
CA PRO A 147 -18.17 5.52 -4.30
C PRO A 147 -17.18 5.94 -5.40
N VAL A 148 -15.90 5.57 -5.31
CA VAL A 148 -14.86 5.95 -6.29
C VAL A 148 -15.07 5.15 -7.57
N ASN A 149 -15.70 5.76 -8.58
CA ASN A 149 -15.86 5.14 -9.90
C ASN A 149 -14.59 5.31 -10.77
N GLU A 150 -14.65 4.88 -12.03
CA GLU A 150 -13.49 4.97 -12.94
C GLU A 150 -13.08 6.43 -13.26
N ALA A 151 -14.05 7.29 -13.56
CA ALA A 151 -13.78 8.70 -13.83
C ALA A 151 -13.16 9.39 -12.60
N GLU A 152 -13.72 9.11 -11.41
CA GLU A 152 -13.19 9.62 -10.15
C GLU A 152 -11.79 9.09 -9.86
N SER A 153 -11.53 7.79 -10.09
CA SER A 153 -10.18 7.22 -9.93
C SER A 153 -9.16 7.94 -10.82
N ARG A 154 -9.52 8.20 -12.09
CA ARG A 154 -8.64 8.86 -13.06
C ARG A 154 -8.36 10.32 -12.72
N ARG A 155 -9.28 10.97 -11.99
CA ARG A 155 -9.15 12.34 -11.51
C ARG A 155 -8.34 12.42 -10.22
N LEU A 156 -8.68 11.59 -9.23
CA LEU A 156 -8.15 11.67 -7.87
C LEU A 156 -6.75 11.06 -7.72
N LEU A 157 -6.47 9.92 -8.38
CA LEU A 157 -5.20 9.22 -8.17
C LEU A 157 -3.95 10.04 -8.55
N PRO A 158 -3.96 10.90 -9.58
CA PRO A 158 -2.86 11.84 -9.83
C PRO A 158 -2.59 12.80 -8.66
N GLU A 159 -3.65 13.33 -8.02
CA GLU A 159 -3.54 14.22 -6.85
C GLU A 159 -2.96 13.47 -5.64
N VAL A 160 -3.45 12.24 -5.41
CA VAL A 160 -2.96 11.33 -4.36
C VAL A 160 -1.47 11.00 -4.56
N ILE A 161 -1.04 10.71 -5.79
CA ILE A 161 0.37 10.47 -6.13
C ILE A 161 1.22 11.71 -5.89
N ALA A 162 0.74 12.88 -6.29
CA ALA A 162 1.45 14.14 -6.10
C ALA A 162 1.64 14.44 -4.61
N ALA A 163 0.62 14.24 -3.78
CA ALA A 163 0.72 14.40 -2.33
C ALA A 163 1.76 13.46 -1.70
N TYR A 164 1.77 12.19 -2.11
CA TYR A 164 2.79 11.22 -1.67
C TYR A 164 4.21 11.67 -2.02
N PHE A 165 4.48 12.02 -3.29
CA PHE A 165 5.83 12.40 -3.73
C PHE A 165 6.27 13.78 -3.23
N THR A 166 5.32 14.65 -2.86
CA THR A 166 5.64 15.90 -2.16
C THR A 166 6.20 15.62 -0.76
N ALA A 167 5.63 14.65 -0.04
CA ALA A 167 6.11 14.23 1.28
C ALA A 167 7.36 13.34 1.22
N HIS A 168 7.55 12.57 0.15
CA HIS A 168 8.68 11.66 -0.06
C HIS A 168 9.22 11.74 -1.49
N PRO A 169 10.02 12.76 -1.82
CA PRO A 169 10.56 12.95 -3.17
C PRO A 169 11.71 11.97 -3.46
N ASN A 170 11.38 10.68 -3.61
CA ASN A 170 12.35 9.62 -3.85
C ASN A 170 12.32 9.15 -5.33
N PRO A 171 13.35 9.48 -6.14
CA PRO A 171 13.39 9.10 -7.56
C PRO A 171 13.59 7.59 -7.78
N GLU A 172 14.14 6.86 -6.82
CA GLU A 172 14.34 5.41 -6.94
C GLU A 172 13.01 4.66 -6.94
N ILE A 173 12.04 5.09 -6.13
CA ILE A 173 10.67 4.54 -6.13
C ILE A 173 10.04 4.70 -7.51
N LYS A 174 10.18 5.87 -8.12
CA LYS A 174 9.70 6.13 -9.50
C LYS A 174 10.38 5.21 -10.50
N ALA A 175 11.69 5.04 -10.40
CA ALA A 175 12.45 4.15 -11.27
C ALA A 175 12.04 2.66 -11.12
N ILE A 176 11.72 2.21 -9.91
CA ILE A 176 11.20 0.85 -9.65
C ILE A 176 9.86 0.66 -10.34
N ILE A 177 8.93 1.60 -10.16
CA ILE A 177 7.61 1.57 -10.81
C ILE A 177 7.76 1.58 -12.33
N ALA A 178 8.60 2.48 -12.87
CA ALA A 178 8.87 2.59 -14.30
C ALA A 178 9.41 1.27 -14.90
N ARG A 179 10.31 0.58 -14.19
CA ARG A 179 10.84 -0.73 -14.62
C ARG A 179 9.79 -1.84 -14.66
N ALA A 180 8.75 -1.75 -13.83
CA ALA A 180 7.63 -2.69 -13.85
C ALA A 180 6.61 -2.40 -14.98
N MET A 181 6.57 -1.17 -15.50
CA MET A 181 5.55 -0.73 -16.48
C MET A 181 5.47 -1.58 -17.75
N PRO A 182 6.56 -2.00 -18.42
CA PRO A 182 6.46 -2.78 -19.64
C PRO A 182 5.69 -4.09 -19.44
N MET A 183 5.99 -4.80 -18.34
CA MET A 183 5.30 -6.04 -17.97
C MET A 183 3.82 -5.79 -17.69
N MET A 184 3.50 -4.74 -16.90
CA MET A 184 2.11 -4.41 -16.58
C MET A 184 1.31 -4.02 -17.84
N ARG A 185 1.91 -3.29 -18.79
CA ARG A 185 1.29 -2.95 -20.08
C ARG A 185 1.01 -4.17 -20.93
N THR A 186 1.94 -5.13 -20.99
CA THR A 186 1.72 -6.40 -21.71
C THR A 186 0.55 -7.18 -21.11
N LEU A 187 0.53 -7.34 -19.79
CA LEU A 187 -0.55 -8.05 -19.09
C LEU A 187 -1.90 -7.34 -19.28
N ALA A 188 -1.92 -6.01 -19.20
CA ALA A 188 -3.11 -5.21 -19.45
C ALA A 188 -3.62 -5.36 -20.90
N GLY A 189 -2.71 -5.39 -21.88
CA GLY A 189 -3.06 -5.61 -23.29
C GLY A 189 -3.75 -6.95 -23.52
N ILE A 190 -3.26 -8.02 -22.87
CA ILE A 190 -3.87 -9.36 -22.91
C ILE A 190 -5.23 -9.39 -22.19
N ALA A 191 -5.35 -8.68 -21.05
CA ALA A 191 -6.58 -8.66 -20.27
C ALA A 191 -7.69 -7.80 -20.90
N ARG A 192 -7.35 -6.79 -21.70
CA ARG A 192 -8.28 -5.79 -22.25
C ARG A 192 -9.49 -6.39 -22.99
N PRO A 193 -9.36 -7.39 -23.88
CA PRO A 193 -10.51 -8.01 -24.56
C PRO A 193 -11.51 -8.69 -23.62
N PHE A 194 -11.06 -9.06 -22.41
CA PHE A 194 -11.87 -9.75 -21.41
C PHE A 194 -12.57 -8.80 -20.43
N GLN A 195 -12.43 -7.48 -20.60
CA GLN A 195 -12.98 -6.48 -19.69
C GLN A 195 -14.50 -6.65 -19.47
N ARG A 196 -15.25 -7.06 -20.51
CA ARG A 196 -16.70 -7.34 -20.42
C ARG A 196 -17.07 -8.48 -19.47
N PHE A 197 -16.14 -9.39 -19.18
CA PHE A 197 -16.33 -10.54 -18.29
C PHE A 197 -15.84 -10.27 -16.86
N SER A 198 -15.24 -9.11 -16.59
CA SER A 198 -14.73 -8.76 -15.25
C SER A 198 -15.50 -7.59 -14.65
N ARG A 199 -16.04 -7.79 -13.45
CA ARG A 199 -16.77 -6.72 -12.74
C ARG A 199 -15.87 -5.53 -12.43
N LYS A 200 -14.73 -5.74 -11.76
CA LYS A 200 -13.82 -4.64 -11.37
C LYS A 200 -12.33 -4.92 -11.64
N GLY A 201 -11.91 -6.18 -11.65
CA GLY A 201 -10.49 -6.56 -11.68
C GLY A 201 -9.74 -6.03 -12.90
N ILE A 202 -10.22 -6.30 -14.11
CA ILE A 202 -9.55 -5.84 -15.35
C ILE A 202 -9.57 -4.32 -15.45
N ARG A 203 -10.70 -3.69 -15.09
CA ARG A 203 -10.82 -2.22 -15.06
C ARG A 203 -9.79 -1.57 -14.13
N ARG A 204 -9.61 -2.13 -12.93
CA ARG A 204 -8.61 -1.67 -11.96
C ARG A 204 -7.19 -1.77 -12.53
N VAL A 205 -6.84 -2.89 -13.17
CA VAL A 205 -5.52 -3.05 -13.82
C VAL A 205 -5.30 -1.98 -14.89
N LEU A 206 -6.30 -1.71 -15.73
CA LEU A 206 -6.20 -0.67 -16.78
C LEU A 206 -5.99 0.73 -16.17
N ILE A 207 -6.80 1.09 -15.16
CA ILE A 207 -6.64 2.36 -14.44
C ILE A 207 -5.23 2.47 -13.85
N MET A 208 -4.76 1.42 -13.16
CA MET A 208 -3.43 1.43 -12.55
C MET A 208 -2.30 1.56 -13.57
N VAL A 209 -2.40 0.91 -14.73
CA VAL A 209 -1.39 1.06 -15.79
C VAL A 209 -1.34 2.49 -16.34
N ASP A 210 -2.50 3.13 -16.53
CA ASP A 210 -2.56 4.50 -17.01
C ASP A 210 -1.99 5.48 -15.97
N ILE A 211 -2.40 5.32 -14.71
CA ILE A 211 -1.99 6.17 -13.59
C ILE A 211 -0.50 6.03 -13.26
N LEU A 212 0.00 4.79 -13.12
CA LEU A 212 1.41 4.54 -12.83
C LEU A 212 2.31 4.93 -14.01
N GLY A 213 1.80 4.81 -15.25
CA GLY A 213 2.50 5.24 -16.45
C GLY A 213 2.71 6.75 -16.56
N ALA A 214 1.97 7.55 -15.78
CA ALA A 214 2.13 9.00 -15.71
C ALA A 214 3.17 9.45 -14.66
N ILE A 215 3.65 8.55 -13.79
CA ILE A 215 4.70 8.84 -12.82
C ILE A 215 6.03 9.01 -13.57
N ARG A 216 6.52 10.25 -13.64
CA ARG A 216 7.82 10.62 -14.21
C ARG A 216 8.82 10.92 -13.10
#